data_AF-A0A3D9H2Q9-F1
#
_entry.id   AF-A0A3D9H2Q9-F1
#
_cell.length_a   1.000
_cell.length_b   1.000
_cell.length_c   1.000
_cell.angle_alpha   90.00
_cell.angle_beta   90.00
_cell.angle_gamma   90.00
#
_symmetry.space_group_name_H-M   'P 1'
#
loop_
_entity.id
_entity.type
_entity.pdbx_description
1 polymer ?
#
loop_
_entity_poly.entity_id
_entity_poly.type
_entity_poly.pdbx_seq_one_letter_code
_entity_poly.pdbx_strand_id
1 'polypeptide(L)'
;MQQWLYLIANVFFLRKNTQTRSCSIFLLTFSVTKSQLKIAQDVVRKLKKMSKTIDEIVNRLKKYPEVEYELNAESITVNPKNDKGFPVTLTDNGNGGFMVAFDFWHEQFDNENDALNCFAFGLSKDCRLKLTKKGNRPIKWTVESNDNGKWIEDSTTGLINLSFWKKSEIEFFQNDLIKSIAK
;
A
#
# COMPACT_ATOMS: atom_id res chain seq x y z
N MET A 1 22.14 -0.58 -12.37
CA MET A 1 20.79 -0.90 -12.89
C MET A 1 19.86 0.32 -13.05
N GLN A 2 20.22 1.53 -12.59
CA GLN A 2 19.38 2.74 -12.68
C GLN A 2 19.59 3.61 -13.94
N GLN A 3 20.61 3.36 -14.78
CA GLN A 3 20.87 4.16 -15.98
C GLN A 3 20.02 3.78 -17.22
N TRP A 4 19.36 2.62 -17.21
CA TRP A 4 18.63 2.11 -18.39
C TRP A 4 17.20 2.67 -18.55
N LEU A 5 16.55 3.07 -17.46
CA LEU A 5 15.18 3.63 -17.52
C LEU A 5 15.13 5.04 -18.14
N TYR A 6 16.21 5.83 -17.99
CA TYR A 6 16.29 7.17 -18.58
C TYR A 6 16.39 7.17 -20.12
N LEU A 7 16.90 6.10 -20.73
CA LEU A 7 17.02 6.02 -22.19
C LEU A 7 15.69 5.72 -22.88
N ILE A 8 14.80 4.93 -22.27
CA ILE A 8 13.52 4.55 -22.90
C ILE A 8 12.54 5.74 -22.93
N ALA A 9 12.56 6.59 -21.90
CA ALA A 9 11.73 7.81 -21.88
C ALA A 9 12.17 8.82 -22.95
N ASN A 10 13.46 8.92 -23.27
CA ASN A 10 13.97 9.85 -24.28
C ASN A 10 13.70 9.41 -25.74
N VAL A 11 13.50 8.12 -25.99
CA VAL A 11 13.25 7.62 -27.36
C VAL A 11 11.83 7.98 -27.86
N PHE A 12 10.85 8.14 -26.96
CA PHE A 12 9.50 8.54 -27.36
C PHE A 12 9.33 10.06 -27.57
N PHE A 13 10.23 10.88 -27.02
CA PHE A 13 10.11 12.35 -27.07
C PHE A 13 10.75 13.00 -28.31
N LEU A 14 11.57 12.27 -29.08
CA LEU A 14 12.29 12.83 -30.23
C LEU A 14 11.61 12.65 -31.61
N ARG A 15 10.34 12.19 -31.67
CA ARG A 15 9.64 11.95 -32.96
C ARG A 15 8.73 13.09 -33.44
N LYS A 16 8.91 14.32 -32.93
CA LYS A 16 8.22 15.51 -33.45
C LYS A 16 9.10 16.76 -33.45
N ASN A 17 10.33 16.69 -33.96
CA ASN A 17 10.88 17.89 -34.60
C ASN A 17 12.11 17.61 -35.46
N THR A 18 12.32 18.54 -36.39
CA THR A 18 13.52 18.80 -37.18
C THR A 18 13.63 18.16 -38.57
N GLN A 19 13.31 19.05 -39.49
CA GLN A 19 13.71 19.15 -40.87
C GLN A 19 15.23 19.39 -40.97
N THR A 20 15.87 18.59 -41.83
CA THR A 20 17.13 18.85 -42.57
C THR A 20 18.32 19.45 -41.83
N ARG A 21 19.39 18.65 -41.66
CA ARG A 21 20.74 18.93 -42.19
C ARG A 21 21.64 17.70 -42.05
N SER A 22 22.41 17.46 -43.10
CA SER A 22 23.32 16.32 -43.29
C SER A 22 24.45 16.35 -42.27
N CYS A 23 24.47 15.37 -41.38
CA CYS A 23 25.61 15.00 -40.55
C CYS A 23 25.54 13.47 -40.43
N SER A 24 26.61 12.76 -40.75
CA SER A 24 26.66 11.30 -40.74
C SER A 24 26.51 10.77 -39.31
N ILE A 25 25.26 10.60 -38.87
CA ILE A 25 24.90 9.95 -37.63
C ILE A 25 25.11 8.46 -37.83
N PHE A 26 26.12 7.91 -37.16
CA PHE A 26 26.22 6.47 -36.93
C PHE A 26 24.95 6.04 -36.18
N LEU A 27 23.96 5.54 -36.92
CA LEU A 27 22.74 4.96 -36.37
C LEU A 27 23.12 3.64 -35.69
N LEU A 28 23.45 3.68 -34.40
CA LEU A 28 23.40 2.52 -33.53
C LEU A 28 21.92 2.10 -33.43
N THR A 29 21.48 1.27 -34.37
CA THR A 29 20.17 0.63 -34.29
C THR A 29 20.22 -0.40 -33.17
N PHE A 30 19.81 -0.02 -31.97
CA PHE A 30 19.53 -0.98 -30.90
C PHE A 30 18.37 -1.87 -31.36
N SER A 31 18.68 -3.11 -31.75
CA SER A 31 17.67 -4.14 -32.04
C SER A 31 17.04 -4.56 -30.72
N VAL A 32 15.90 -3.96 -30.38
CA VAL A 32 15.09 -4.36 -29.23
C VAL A 32 14.52 -5.74 -29.52
N THR A 33 14.88 -6.74 -28.72
CA THR A 33 14.35 -8.09 -28.91
C THR A 33 12.85 -8.12 -28.56
N LYS A 34 12.09 -9.05 -29.16
CA LYS A 34 10.67 -9.26 -28.81
C LYS A 34 10.46 -9.52 -27.31
N SER A 35 11.45 -10.15 -26.66
CA SER A 35 11.45 -10.36 -25.20
C SER A 35 11.53 -9.04 -24.43
N GLN A 36 12.44 -8.14 -24.81
CA GLN A 36 12.56 -6.82 -24.18
C GLN A 36 11.30 -5.96 -24.39
N LEU A 37 10.67 -6.03 -25.57
CA LEU A 37 9.42 -5.34 -25.85
C LEU A 37 8.26 -5.86 -24.99
N LYS A 38 8.15 -7.19 -24.81
CA LYS A 38 7.13 -7.80 -23.96
C LYS A 38 7.30 -7.37 -22.50
N ILE A 39 8.52 -7.39 -21.98
CA ILE A 39 8.83 -6.93 -20.62
C ILE A 39 8.42 -5.47 -20.43
N ALA A 40 8.76 -4.59 -21.36
CA ALA A 40 8.38 -3.18 -21.29
C ALA A 40 6.85 -2.98 -21.30
N GLN A 41 6.12 -3.72 -22.13
CA GLN A 41 4.66 -3.67 -22.19
C GLN A 41 4.02 -4.19 -20.90
N ASP A 42 4.54 -5.28 -20.34
CA ASP A 42 4.07 -5.86 -19.07
C ASP A 42 4.31 -4.89 -17.90
N VAL A 43 5.47 -4.22 -17.87
CA VAL A 43 5.79 -3.17 -16.88
C VAL A 43 4.84 -1.97 -17.01
N VAL A 44 4.60 -1.46 -18.22
CA VAL A 44 3.68 -0.32 -18.42
C VAL A 44 2.24 -0.68 -18.03
N ARG A 45 1.78 -1.87 -18.40
CA ARG A 45 0.45 -2.36 -18.02
C ARG A 45 0.31 -2.49 -16.51
N LYS A 46 1.35 -2.99 -15.84
CA LYS A 46 1.44 -3.11 -14.39
C LYS A 46 1.39 -1.74 -13.71
N LEU A 47 2.24 -0.79 -14.10
CA LEU A 47 2.24 0.59 -13.59
C LEU A 47 0.86 1.25 -13.74
N LYS A 48 0.19 1.06 -14.88
CA LYS A 48 -1.16 1.59 -15.13
C LYS A 48 -2.24 0.94 -14.25
N LYS A 49 -2.06 -0.31 -13.83
CA LYS A 49 -2.98 -0.97 -12.90
C LYS A 49 -2.77 -0.44 -11.48
N MET A 50 -1.52 -0.34 -11.03
CA MET A 50 -1.19 0.17 -9.68
C MET A 50 -1.73 1.58 -9.46
N SER A 51 -1.58 2.46 -10.47
CA SER A 51 -2.14 3.81 -10.39
C SER A 51 -3.66 3.75 -10.20
N LYS A 52 -4.36 2.86 -10.90
CA LYS A 52 -5.83 2.77 -10.83
C LYS A 52 -6.34 2.43 -9.43
N THR A 53 -5.73 1.47 -8.73
CA THR A 53 -6.18 1.05 -7.39
C THR A 53 -5.94 2.16 -6.37
N ILE A 54 -4.77 2.77 -6.37
CA ILE A 54 -4.45 3.89 -5.48
C ILE A 54 -5.32 5.11 -5.81
N ASP A 55 -5.52 5.41 -7.10
CA ASP A 55 -6.41 6.48 -7.56
C ASP A 55 -7.85 6.28 -7.06
N GLU A 56 -8.32 5.03 -7.03
CA GLU A 56 -9.65 4.70 -6.49
C GLU A 56 -9.73 5.00 -4.99
N ILE A 57 -8.72 4.62 -4.20
CA ILE A 57 -8.67 4.94 -2.77
C ILE A 57 -8.69 6.46 -2.57
N VAL A 58 -7.83 7.20 -3.29
CA VAL A 58 -7.79 8.67 -3.23
C VAL A 58 -9.15 9.27 -3.56
N ASN A 59 -9.83 8.77 -4.60
CA ASN A 59 -11.16 9.25 -4.96
C ASN A 59 -12.22 8.97 -3.88
N ARG A 60 -12.12 7.85 -3.16
CA ARG A 60 -12.99 7.54 -2.01
C ARG A 60 -12.66 8.45 -0.81
N LEU A 61 -11.39 8.71 -0.55
CA LEU A 61 -10.92 9.56 0.54
C LEU A 61 -11.31 11.04 0.38
N LYS A 62 -11.53 11.53 -0.84
CA LYS A 62 -12.06 12.90 -1.08
C LYS A 62 -13.38 13.20 -0.37
N LYS A 63 -14.13 12.18 0.04
CA LYS A 63 -15.37 12.33 0.84
C LYS A 63 -15.11 12.77 2.28
N TYR A 64 -13.86 12.69 2.74
CA TYR A 64 -13.42 12.97 4.10
C TYR A 64 -12.27 14.00 4.05
N PRO A 65 -12.58 15.30 3.91
CA PRO A 65 -11.57 16.35 3.76
C PRO A 65 -10.64 16.51 4.96
N GLU A 66 -11.00 15.97 6.12
CA GLU A 66 -10.21 15.97 7.35
C GLU A 66 -9.11 14.89 7.39
N VAL A 67 -9.03 14.03 6.38
CA VAL A 67 -8.08 12.92 6.35
C VAL A 67 -6.74 13.37 5.80
N GLU A 68 -5.70 13.13 6.58
CA GLU A 68 -4.32 13.24 6.13
C GLU A 68 -3.85 11.88 5.62
N TYR A 69 -3.29 11.86 4.41
CA TYR A 69 -2.73 10.66 3.81
C TYR A 69 -1.45 10.98 3.05
N GLU A 70 -0.56 10.00 3.01
CA GLU A 70 0.71 10.03 2.30
C GLU A 70 0.63 9.10 1.08
N LEU A 71 1.08 9.61 -0.07
CA LEU A 71 1.13 8.86 -1.32
C LEU A 71 2.57 8.58 -1.72
N ASN A 72 2.83 7.32 -2.01
CA ASN A 72 4.04 6.87 -2.68
C ASN A 72 3.69 6.23 -4.03
N ALA A 73 4.71 5.88 -4.81
CA ALA A 73 4.52 5.29 -6.14
C ALA A 73 3.71 3.98 -6.11
N GLU A 74 3.81 3.21 -5.02
CA GLU A 74 3.24 1.87 -4.88
C GLU A 74 2.39 1.72 -3.61
N SER A 75 2.26 2.77 -2.80
CA SER A 75 1.53 2.70 -1.55
C SER A 75 0.76 3.97 -1.21
N ILE A 76 -0.28 3.80 -0.42
CA ILE A 76 -1.00 4.88 0.25
C ILE A 76 -1.08 4.57 1.73
N THR A 77 -0.76 5.56 2.56
CA THR A 77 -0.86 5.49 4.02
C THR A 77 -1.82 6.55 4.51
N VAL A 78 -2.85 6.15 5.24
CA VAL A 78 -3.78 7.06 5.90
C VAL A 78 -3.38 7.17 7.36
N ASN A 79 -3.10 8.41 7.78
CA ASN A 79 -2.68 8.69 9.14
C ASN A 79 -3.90 8.82 10.06
N PRO A 80 -3.79 8.37 11.32
CA PRO A 80 -4.89 8.48 12.26
C PRO A 80 -5.14 9.94 12.64
N LYS A 81 -6.40 10.28 12.88
CA LYS A 81 -6.80 11.63 13.32
C LYS A 81 -6.33 11.97 14.75
N ASN A 82 -6.10 10.96 15.57
CA ASN A 82 -5.74 11.10 16.98
C ASN A 82 -4.70 10.05 17.41
N ASP A 83 -4.16 10.23 18.61
CA ASP A 83 -3.19 9.34 19.26
C ASP A 83 -3.74 7.95 19.62
N LYS A 84 -5.06 7.77 19.54
CA LYS A 84 -5.75 6.50 19.77
C LYS A 84 -6.05 5.75 18.48
N GLY A 85 -5.70 6.28 17.32
CA GLY A 85 -5.80 5.57 16.05
C GLY A 85 -4.51 4.85 15.69
N PHE A 86 -4.50 4.24 14.52
CA PHE A 86 -3.30 3.61 13.95
C PHE A 86 -3.23 3.88 12.44
N PRO A 87 -2.02 3.99 11.86
CA PRO A 87 -1.87 4.20 10.43
C PRO A 87 -2.33 2.95 9.66
N VAL A 88 -3.03 3.18 8.55
CA VAL A 88 -3.49 2.11 7.66
C VAL A 88 -2.80 2.30 6.31
N THR A 89 -2.04 1.29 5.90
CA THR A 89 -1.29 1.33 4.64
C THR A 89 -1.78 0.25 3.69
N LEU A 90 -1.95 0.59 2.42
CA LEU A 90 -2.08 -0.37 1.34
C LEU A 90 -0.90 -0.21 0.40
N THR A 91 -0.23 -1.33 0.09
CA THR A 91 0.87 -1.41 -0.87
C THR A 91 0.49 -2.37 -1.98
N ASP A 92 0.62 -1.93 -3.24
CA ASP A 92 0.51 -2.80 -4.40
C ASP A 92 1.92 -3.27 -4.78
N ASN A 93 2.19 -4.56 -4.62
CA ASN A 93 3.49 -5.15 -5.01
C ASN A 93 3.64 -5.24 -6.54
N GLY A 94 2.57 -4.88 -7.26
CA GLY A 94 2.45 -4.79 -8.70
C GLY A 94 2.46 -6.15 -9.39
N ASN A 95 2.62 -7.25 -8.67
CA ASN A 95 2.56 -8.62 -9.22
C ASN A 95 1.12 -9.16 -9.22
N GLY A 96 0.14 -8.29 -8.95
CA GLY A 96 -1.23 -8.69 -8.62
C GLY A 96 -1.45 -8.97 -7.13
N GLY A 97 -0.37 -8.98 -6.33
CA GLY A 97 -0.44 -9.09 -4.88
C GLY A 97 -0.46 -7.72 -4.21
N PHE A 98 -1.27 -7.60 -3.18
CA PHE A 98 -1.44 -6.44 -2.34
C PHE A 98 -1.05 -6.78 -0.91
N MET A 99 -0.61 -5.77 -0.16
CA MET A 99 -0.35 -5.89 1.26
C MET A 99 -1.06 -4.76 1.99
N VAL A 100 -1.87 -5.11 2.98
CA VAL A 100 -2.50 -4.15 3.89
C VAL A 100 -1.79 -4.25 5.23
N ALA A 101 -1.46 -3.11 5.82
CA ALA A 101 -0.79 -3.03 7.11
C ALA A 101 -1.50 -2.09 8.08
N PHE A 102 -1.63 -2.55 9.32
CA PHE A 102 -2.11 -1.80 10.48
C PHE A 102 -0.96 -1.73 11.47
N ASP A 103 -0.17 -0.65 11.40
CA ASP A 103 1.12 -0.56 12.12
C ASP A 103 2.03 -1.77 11.81
N PHE A 104 2.42 -2.59 12.80
CA PHE A 104 3.26 -3.79 12.59
C PHE A 104 2.49 -5.02 12.09
N TRP A 105 1.16 -5.02 12.19
CA TRP A 105 0.35 -6.09 11.63
C TRP A 105 0.24 -5.91 10.13
N HIS A 106 0.34 -7.00 9.35
CA HIS A 106 0.15 -6.96 7.91
C HIS A 106 -0.43 -8.26 7.39
N GLU A 107 -1.18 -8.18 6.30
CA GLU A 107 -1.73 -9.31 5.58
C GLU A 107 -1.55 -9.13 4.08
N GLN A 108 -1.27 -10.24 3.39
CA GLN A 108 -1.10 -10.27 1.95
C GLN A 108 -2.37 -10.78 1.27
N PHE A 109 -2.75 -10.14 0.17
CA PHE A 109 -3.94 -10.44 -0.60
C PHE A 109 -3.58 -10.63 -2.07
N ASP A 110 -4.09 -11.68 -2.70
CA ASP A 110 -3.97 -11.87 -4.15
C ASP A 110 -5.12 -11.22 -4.93
N ASN A 111 -6.08 -10.63 -4.20
CA ASN A 111 -7.28 -10.01 -4.74
C ASN A 111 -7.37 -8.54 -4.31
N GLU A 112 -7.58 -7.66 -5.29
CA GLU A 112 -7.69 -6.22 -5.12
C GLU A 112 -8.89 -5.83 -4.25
N ASN A 113 -10.05 -6.46 -4.45
CA ASN A 113 -11.26 -6.14 -3.68
C ASN A 113 -11.10 -6.53 -2.22
N ASP A 114 -10.48 -7.67 -1.93
CA ASP A 114 -10.25 -8.13 -0.56
C ASP A 114 -9.26 -7.21 0.17
N ALA A 115 -8.20 -6.78 -0.53
CA ALA A 115 -7.27 -5.77 -0.02
C ALA A 115 -7.97 -4.43 0.27
N LEU A 116 -8.82 -3.95 -0.65
CA LEU A 116 -9.58 -2.72 -0.45
C LEU A 116 -10.59 -2.83 0.70
N ASN A 117 -11.23 -3.99 0.87
CA ASN A 117 -12.14 -4.26 1.97
C ASN A 117 -11.39 -4.28 3.31
N CYS A 118 -10.23 -4.95 3.38
CA CYS A 118 -9.37 -4.95 4.56
C CYS A 118 -8.87 -3.52 4.89
N PHE A 119 -8.44 -2.76 3.88
CA PHE A 119 -8.03 -1.37 4.05
C PHE A 119 -9.17 -0.50 4.59
N ALA A 120 -10.37 -0.62 4.03
CA ALA A 120 -11.56 0.09 4.52
C ALA A 120 -11.94 -0.36 5.94
N PHE A 121 -11.80 -1.66 6.25
CA PHE A 121 -12.04 -2.21 7.57
C PHE A 121 -11.12 -1.57 8.63
N GLY A 122 -9.82 -1.46 8.35
CA GLY A 122 -8.86 -0.80 9.24
C GLY A 122 -9.15 0.69 9.50
N LEU A 123 -9.85 1.37 8.58
CA LEU A 123 -10.28 2.76 8.74
C LEU A 123 -11.64 2.90 9.44
N SER A 124 -12.34 1.79 9.67
CA SER A 124 -13.69 1.79 10.23
C SER A 124 -13.69 1.65 11.75
N LYS A 125 -14.80 2.07 12.38
CA LYS A 125 -15.03 1.83 13.81
C LYS A 125 -15.16 0.34 14.15
N ASP A 126 -15.38 -0.52 13.15
CA ASP A 126 -15.63 -1.94 13.37
C ASP A 126 -14.31 -2.73 13.49
N CYS A 127 -13.17 -2.08 13.28
CA CYS A 127 -11.84 -2.63 13.50
C CYS A 127 -11.16 -1.93 14.68
N ARG A 128 -10.49 -2.71 15.53
CA ARG A 128 -9.53 -2.16 16.49
C ARG A 128 -8.27 -3.01 16.54
N LEU A 129 -7.15 -2.36 16.86
CA LEU A 129 -5.86 -2.99 17.04
C LEU A 129 -5.54 -3.09 18.53
N LYS A 130 -5.44 -4.32 19.03
CA LYS A 130 -5.06 -4.62 20.40
C LYS A 130 -3.55 -4.83 20.46
N LEU A 131 -2.88 -3.88 21.09
CA LEU A 131 -1.44 -3.89 21.30
C LEU A 131 -1.11 -4.49 22.67
N THR A 132 -0.40 -5.61 22.68
CA THR A 132 0.17 -6.14 23.93
C THR A 132 1.62 -5.69 24.05
N LYS A 133 1.93 -5.05 25.18
CA LYS A 133 3.29 -4.64 25.55
C LYS A 133 3.79 -5.48 26.73
N LYS A 134 5.10 -5.71 26.78
CA LYS A 134 5.79 -6.26 27.98
C LYS A 134 6.82 -5.25 28.48
N GLY A 135 6.53 -4.64 29.63
CA GLY A 135 7.17 -3.36 29.99
C GLY A 135 6.91 -2.33 28.89
N ASN A 136 7.92 -1.56 28.50
CA ASN A 136 7.77 -0.51 27.48
C ASN A 136 7.97 -0.99 26.01
N ARG A 137 7.81 -2.29 25.73
CA ARG A 137 8.05 -2.85 24.39
C ARG A 137 6.79 -3.55 23.85
N PRO A 138 6.26 -3.11 22.70
CA PRO A 138 5.27 -3.86 21.94
C PRO A 138 5.78 -5.26 21.57
N ILE A 139 4.92 -6.27 21.74
CA ILE A 139 5.26 -7.67 21.43
C ILE A 139 4.22 -8.39 20.60
N LYS A 140 2.96 -7.91 20.60
CA LYS A 140 1.85 -8.59 19.95
C LYS A 140 0.84 -7.56 19.47
N TRP A 141 0.41 -7.70 18.23
CA TRP A 141 -0.62 -6.89 17.58
C TRP A 141 -1.72 -7.85 17.15
N THR A 142 -2.90 -7.68 17.73
CA THR A 142 -4.07 -8.51 17.44
C THR A 142 -5.13 -7.62 16.82
N VAL A 143 -5.57 -7.96 15.61
CA VAL A 143 -6.71 -7.30 14.97
C VAL A 143 -7.99 -7.89 15.54
N GLU A 144 -8.90 -7.03 15.97
CA GLU A 144 -10.20 -7.41 16.49
C GLU A 144 -11.32 -6.76 15.66
N SER A 145 -12.30 -7.55 15.25
CA SER A 145 -13.53 -7.10 14.60
C SER A 145 -14.67 -6.94 15.59
N ASN A 146 -15.53 -5.95 15.35
CA ASN A 146 -16.76 -5.76 16.10
C ASN A 146 -17.91 -6.52 15.42
N ASP A 147 -18.37 -7.59 16.06
CA ASP A 147 -19.56 -8.32 15.67
C ASP A 147 -20.70 -8.06 16.66
N ASN A 148 -21.63 -7.18 16.28
CA ASN A 148 -22.81 -6.84 17.09
C ASN A 148 -22.48 -6.40 18.53
N GLY A 149 -21.45 -5.57 18.69
CA GLY A 149 -20.99 -5.07 19.98
C GLY A 149 -20.02 -6.00 20.72
N LYS A 150 -19.70 -7.17 20.15
CA LYS A 150 -18.70 -8.10 20.68
C LYS A 150 -17.43 -7.99 19.85
N TRP A 151 -16.31 -7.82 20.54
CA TRP A 151 -15.00 -7.81 19.90
C TRP A 151 -14.47 -9.24 19.78
N ILE A 152 -14.16 -9.65 18.55
CA ILE A 152 -13.65 -10.97 18.20
C ILE A 152 -12.24 -10.81 17.65
N GLU A 153 -11.29 -11.61 18.12
CA GLU A 153 -9.91 -11.63 17.58
C GLU A 153 -9.92 -12.31 16.21
N ASP A 154 -9.51 -11.60 15.16
CA ASP A 154 -9.42 -12.15 13.80
C ASP A 154 -8.05 -12.77 13.55
N SER A 155 -6.99 -11.99 13.77
CA SER A 155 -5.62 -12.42 13.47
C SER A 155 -4.61 -11.74 14.39
N THR A 156 -3.43 -12.34 14.52
CA THR A 156 -2.40 -11.87 15.44
C THR A 156 -1.00 -12.00 14.84
N THR A 157 -0.22 -10.93 14.94
CA THR A 157 1.21 -10.90 14.65
C THR A 157 1.97 -10.63 15.94
N GLY A 158 3.06 -11.34 16.18
CA GLY A 158 3.84 -11.18 17.41
C GLY A 158 5.33 -11.43 17.23
N LEU A 159 6.10 -10.80 18.10
CA LEU A 159 7.54 -10.98 18.21
C LEU A 159 7.84 -11.98 19.32
N ILE A 160 8.87 -12.81 19.11
CA ILE A 160 9.38 -13.69 20.16
C ILE A 160 10.02 -12.80 21.25
N ASN A 161 9.49 -12.85 22.48
CA ASN A 161 10.05 -12.13 23.62
C ASN A 161 10.25 -13.06 24.82
N LEU A 162 11.51 -13.22 25.24
CA LEU A 162 11.92 -14.06 26.36
C LEU A 162 11.76 -13.39 27.74
N SER A 163 11.30 -12.13 27.80
CA SER A 163 11.09 -11.38 29.06
C SER A 163 9.81 -11.82 29.78
N PHE A 164 9.70 -13.11 30.16
CA PHE A 164 8.50 -13.67 30.76
C PHE A 164 8.14 -13.07 32.13
N TRP A 165 9.11 -12.49 32.85
CA TRP A 165 8.95 -11.87 34.16
C TRP A 165 8.41 -10.43 34.11
N LYS A 166 8.37 -9.79 32.93
CA LYS A 166 7.82 -8.43 32.83
C LYS A 166 6.30 -8.47 32.75
N LYS A 167 5.65 -7.56 33.48
CA LYS A 167 4.20 -7.37 33.43
C LYS A 167 3.76 -7.06 31.99
N SER A 168 2.65 -7.67 31.60
CA SER A 168 2.00 -7.40 30.32
C SER A 168 1.01 -6.25 30.48
N GLU A 169 1.00 -5.34 29.52
CA GLU A 169 0.06 -4.24 29.41
C GLU A 169 -0.66 -4.33 28.06
N ILE A 170 -1.91 -3.87 28.02
CA ILE A 170 -2.75 -3.91 26.82
C ILE A 170 -3.22 -2.49 26.53
N GLU A 171 -3.05 -2.08 25.28
CA GLU A 171 -3.58 -0.84 24.74
C GLU A 171 -4.46 -1.16 23.53
N PHE A 172 -5.47 -0.32 23.30
CA PHE A 172 -6.38 -0.46 22.17
C PHE A 172 -6.29 0.80 21.31
N PHE A 173 -6.10 0.58 20.02
CA PHE A 173 -6.13 1.63 19.01
C PHE A 173 -7.30 1.38 18.07
N GLN A 174 -8.00 2.44 17.68
CA GLN A 174 -9.21 2.36 16.87
C GLN A 174 -9.35 3.61 16.01
N ASN A 175 -9.59 3.41 14.72
CA ASN A 175 -9.93 4.48 13.80
C ASN A 175 -11.46 4.65 13.75
N ASP A 176 -11.93 5.86 13.49
CA ASP A 176 -13.36 6.20 13.44
C ASP A 176 -13.76 6.91 12.15
N LEU A 177 -12.91 6.84 11.12
CA LEU A 177 -13.12 7.52 9.85
C LEU A 177 -14.37 6.98 9.12
N ILE A 178 -14.50 5.65 9.06
CA ILE A 178 -15.66 4.99 8.46
C ILE A 178 -16.61 4.53 9.57
N LYS A 179 -17.84 5.05 9.56
CA LYS A 179 -18.80 4.83 10.65
C LYS A 179 -19.19 3.38 10.86
N SER A 180 -19.44 2.59 9.83
CA SER A 180 -19.57 1.13 9.97
C SER A 180 -19.64 0.56 8.58
N ILE A 181 -19.08 -0.63 8.41
CA ILE A 181 -19.26 -1.40 7.19
C ILE A 181 -20.52 -2.22 7.42
N ALA A 182 -21.59 -1.92 6.67
CA ALA A 182 -22.78 -2.77 6.69
C ALA A 182 -22.36 -4.17 6.21
N LYS A 183 -22.48 -5.17 7.10
CA LYS A 183 -22.31 -6.59 6.75
C LYS A 183 -23.46 -7.07 5.86
#